data_AF-A0A832IIK4-F1
#
_entry.id   AF-A0A832IIK4-F1
#
_cell.length_a   1.000
_cell.length_b   1.000
_cell.length_c   1.000
_cell.angle_alpha   90.00
_cell.angle_beta   90.00
_cell.angle_gamma   90.00
#
_symmetry.space_group_name_H-M   'P 1'
#
loop_
_entity.id
_entity.type
_entity.pdbx_description
1 polymer ?
#
loop_
_entity_poly.entity_id
_entity_poly.type
_entity_poly.pdbx_seq_one_letter_code
_entity_poly.pdbx_strand_id
1 'polypeptide(L)'
;MANCLQHKTFIVQQLYIIVLLGLFNCQKPVPKPTILDNCLSIEQVNLLTKMIRSFEDDLSKYYHFSKNEPEKTIKKYLNEIKTPMKNDSLILEIASPKSKELLQKSFTILSDDVWTTYQEEYGNMQDNIYILEEGDTLEAIIKDEQEALKRYKNKHLVRTNGKLVDCFYSKTSDESSKELFRLLMDSGAISPDIIINGILSLKTKISNSKEIEAYIALDLFYSPLDFNLK
;
A
#
# COMPACT_ATOMS: atom_id res chain seq x y z
N MET A 1 -24.88 -13.25 -67.64
CA MET A 1 -24.17 -13.96 -66.55
C MET A 1 -23.30 -12.98 -65.76
N ALA A 2 -23.89 -12.07 -64.96
CA ALA A 2 -23.11 -11.02 -64.27
C ALA A 2 -23.55 -10.67 -62.84
N ASN A 3 -24.47 -11.41 -62.21
CA ASN A 3 -25.02 -11.02 -60.90
C ASN A 3 -24.67 -11.96 -59.73
N CYS A 4 -23.80 -12.95 -59.92
CA CYS A 4 -23.43 -13.88 -58.84
C CYS A 4 -22.11 -13.54 -58.12
N LEU A 5 -21.31 -12.61 -58.64
CA LEU A 5 -20.00 -12.26 -58.05
C LEU A 5 -20.05 -11.13 -57.01
N GLN A 6 -21.05 -10.23 -57.05
CA GLN A 6 -21.15 -9.13 -56.08
C GLN A 6 -21.58 -9.59 -54.68
N HIS A 7 -22.28 -10.73 -54.57
CA HIS A 7 -22.82 -11.18 -53.29
C HIS A 7 -21.75 -11.84 -52.39
N LYS A 8 -20.68 -12.40 -52.98
CA LYS A 8 -19.59 -13.04 -52.22
C LYS A 8 -18.64 -12.01 -51.60
N THR A 9 -18.37 -10.90 -52.26
CA THR A 9 -17.48 -9.84 -51.75
C THR A 9 -18.08 -9.12 -50.54
N PHE A 10 -19.41 -8.93 -50.52
CA PHE A 10 -20.11 -8.26 -49.42
C PHE A 10 -20.08 -9.07 -48.11
N ILE A 11 -20.18 -10.40 -48.19
CA ILE A 11 -20.16 -11.29 -47.02
C ILE A 11 -18.76 -11.37 -46.40
N VAL A 12 -17.69 -11.36 -47.21
CA VAL A 12 -16.31 -11.37 -46.71
C VAL A 12 -15.96 -10.07 -45.99
N GLN A 13 -16.48 -8.93 -46.45
CA GLN A 13 -16.25 -7.63 -45.83
C GLN A 13 -16.98 -7.48 -44.48
N GLN A 14 -18.20 -8.03 -44.36
CA GLN A 14 -18.97 -8.07 -43.11
C GLN A 14 -18.30 -8.95 -42.04
N LEU A 15 -17.72 -10.10 -42.44
CA LEU A 15 -17.00 -10.99 -41.51
C LEU A 15 -15.72 -10.35 -40.96
N TYR A 16 -15.00 -9.56 -41.76
CA TYR A 16 -13.79 -8.86 -41.30
C TYR A 16 -14.06 -7.80 -40.23
N ILE A 17 -15.21 -7.12 -40.31
CA ILE A 17 -15.64 -6.11 -39.32
C ILE A 17 -16.03 -6.78 -37.99
N ILE A 18 -16.65 -7.96 -38.03
CA ILE A 18 -17.01 -8.72 -36.82
C ILE A 18 -15.76 -9.27 -36.11
N VAL A 19 -14.74 -9.71 -36.87
CA VAL A 19 -13.46 -10.16 -36.29
C VAL A 19 -12.66 -8.98 -35.72
N LEU A 20 -12.69 -7.81 -36.36
CA LEU A 20 -12.05 -6.60 -35.83
C LEU A 20 -12.77 -6.03 -34.60
N LEU A 21 -14.11 -6.12 -34.52
CA LEU A 21 -14.88 -5.74 -33.33
C LEU A 21 -14.72 -6.75 -32.18
N GLY A 22 -14.42 -8.02 -32.46
CA GLY A 22 -14.14 -9.04 -31.45
C GLY A 22 -12.75 -8.93 -30.81
N LEU A 23 -11.83 -8.18 -31.42
CA LEU A 23 -10.46 -7.96 -30.89
C LEU A 23 -10.35 -6.73 -29.98
N PHE A 24 -11.37 -5.88 -29.93
CA PHE A 24 -11.46 -4.77 -28.98
C PHE A 24 -12.49 -5.09 -27.90
N ASN A 25 -12.05 -5.12 -26.64
CA ASN A 25 -12.86 -5.22 -25.41
C ASN A 25 -13.23 -6.60 -24.87
N CYS A 26 -12.25 -7.50 -24.78
CA CYS A 26 -12.11 -8.30 -23.56
C CYS A 26 -11.22 -7.57 -22.54
N GLN A 27 -11.61 -6.34 -22.14
CA GLN A 27 -11.23 -5.90 -20.80
C GLN A 27 -11.96 -6.86 -19.86
N LYS A 28 -11.21 -7.80 -19.28
CA LYS A 28 -11.74 -8.61 -18.16
C LYS A 28 -12.43 -7.62 -17.22
N PRO A 29 -13.70 -7.85 -16.83
CA PRO A 29 -14.37 -6.96 -15.90
C PRO A 29 -13.43 -6.78 -14.71
N VAL A 30 -13.06 -5.53 -14.45
CA VAL A 30 -12.23 -5.19 -13.29
C VAL A 30 -12.94 -5.84 -12.10
N PRO A 31 -12.30 -6.79 -11.39
CA PRO A 31 -12.93 -7.43 -10.26
C PRO A 31 -13.43 -6.32 -9.34
N LYS A 32 -14.72 -6.35 -8.98
CA LYS A 32 -15.28 -5.39 -8.02
C LYS A 32 -14.34 -5.35 -6.81
N PRO A 33 -13.78 -4.19 -6.45
CA PRO A 33 -12.89 -4.11 -5.31
C PRO A 33 -13.72 -4.37 -4.05
N THR A 34 -13.44 -5.48 -3.39
CA THR A 34 -14.31 -6.06 -2.34
C THR A 34 -13.84 -5.75 -0.92
N ILE A 35 -12.75 -5.00 -0.75
CA ILE A 35 -12.04 -4.83 0.53
C ILE A 35 -12.59 -3.65 1.34
N LEU A 36 -13.11 -2.64 0.63
CA LEU A 36 -13.30 -1.29 1.18
C LEU A 36 -14.66 -0.68 0.82
N ASP A 37 -15.57 -1.49 0.29
CA ASP A 37 -16.93 -1.05 0.01
C ASP A 37 -17.54 -0.50 1.31
N ASN A 38 -17.90 0.79 1.27
CA ASN A 38 -18.39 1.64 2.37
C ASN A 38 -17.35 2.28 3.31
N CYS A 39 -16.06 2.02 3.13
CA CYS A 39 -15.00 2.65 3.93
C CYS A 39 -14.38 3.86 3.23
N LEU A 40 -14.20 3.74 1.91
CA LEU A 40 -13.68 4.80 1.06
C LEU A 40 -14.63 5.00 -0.12
N SER A 41 -14.51 6.15 -0.79
CA SER A 41 -15.21 6.41 -2.05
C SER A 41 -14.72 5.47 -3.15
N ILE A 42 -15.53 5.25 -4.19
CA ILE A 42 -15.16 4.38 -5.33
C ILE A 42 -13.83 4.81 -5.96
N GLU A 43 -13.59 6.11 -6.08
CA GLU A 43 -12.34 6.64 -6.61
C GLU A 43 -11.15 6.27 -5.73
N GLN A 44 -11.29 6.45 -4.41
CA GLN A 44 -10.26 6.13 -3.44
C GLN A 44 -9.96 4.63 -3.41
N VAL A 45 -11.00 3.78 -3.43
CA VAL A 45 -10.85 2.32 -3.50
C VAL A 45 -10.11 1.91 -4.78
N ASN A 46 -10.43 2.53 -5.91
CA ASN A 46 -9.75 2.26 -7.18
C ASN A 46 -8.28 2.65 -7.14
N LEU A 47 -7.93 3.78 -6.53
CA LEU A 47 -6.55 4.22 -6.37
C LEU A 47 -5.77 3.28 -5.45
N LEU A 48 -6.32 2.95 -4.28
CA LEU A 48 -5.70 2.04 -3.32
C LEU A 48 -5.49 0.64 -3.93
N THR A 49 -6.47 0.13 -4.68
CA THR A 49 -6.32 -1.13 -5.42
C THR A 49 -5.18 -1.08 -6.43
N LYS A 50 -4.98 0.05 -7.12
CA LYS A 50 -3.85 0.22 -8.05
C LYS A 50 -2.51 0.28 -7.32
N MET A 51 -2.47 0.93 -6.16
CA MET A 51 -1.29 1.01 -5.30
C MET A 51 -0.87 -0.38 -4.82
N ILE A 52 -1.80 -1.15 -4.25
CA ILE A 52 -1.52 -2.53 -3.77
C ILE A 52 -0.98 -3.39 -4.90
N ARG A 53 -1.64 -3.39 -6.08
CA ARG A 53 -1.16 -4.15 -7.24
C ARG A 53 0.21 -3.70 -7.74
N SER A 54 0.49 -2.40 -7.68
CA SER A 54 1.79 -1.87 -8.09
C SER A 54 2.89 -2.31 -7.14
N PHE A 55 2.61 -2.30 -5.84
CA PHE A 55 3.48 -2.86 -4.80
C PHE A 55 3.76 -4.36 -5.03
N GLU A 56 2.72 -5.18 -5.22
CA GLU A 56 2.86 -6.62 -5.49
C GLU A 56 3.68 -6.90 -6.76
N ASP A 57 3.43 -6.13 -7.82
CA ASP A 57 4.15 -6.22 -9.09
C ASP A 57 5.63 -5.85 -8.93
N ASP A 58 5.92 -4.77 -8.19
CA ASP A 58 7.28 -4.31 -7.91
C ASP A 58 8.07 -5.36 -7.11
N LEU A 59 7.48 -5.90 -6.03
CA LEU A 59 8.12 -6.95 -5.25
C LEU A 59 8.36 -8.24 -6.06
N SER A 60 7.35 -8.68 -6.82
CA SER A 60 7.46 -9.90 -7.62
C SER A 60 8.56 -9.78 -8.67
N LYS A 61 8.68 -8.59 -9.28
CA LYS A 61 9.73 -8.28 -10.25
C LYS A 61 11.11 -8.27 -9.58
N TYR A 62 11.24 -7.60 -8.45
CA TYR A 62 12.51 -7.46 -7.72
C TYR A 62 13.04 -8.81 -7.22
N TYR A 63 12.18 -9.63 -6.60
CA TYR A 63 12.58 -10.92 -6.05
C TYR A 63 12.54 -12.08 -7.05
N HIS A 64 12.16 -11.83 -8.30
CA HIS A 64 11.99 -12.84 -9.35
C HIS A 64 11.03 -13.97 -8.95
N PHE A 65 9.97 -13.64 -8.21
CA PHE A 65 8.93 -14.59 -7.83
C PHE A 65 7.75 -14.54 -8.80
N SER A 66 7.01 -15.64 -8.87
CA SER A 66 5.77 -15.70 -9.64
C SER A 66 4.72 -14.80 -8.99
N LYS A 67 3.93 -14.09 -9.81
CA LYS A 67 2.77 -13.32 -9.33
C LYS A 67 1.71 -14.18 -8.62
N ASN A 68 1.79 -15.50 -8.78
CA ASN A 68 0.90 -16.46 -8.12
C ASN A 68 1.42 -16.88 -6.72
N GLU A 69 2.53 -16.31 -6.25
CA GLU A 69 3.10 -16.56 -4.91
C GLU A 69 3.16 -15.27 -4.03
N PRO A 70 2.09 -14.45 -3.95
CA PRO A 70 2.14 -13.15 -3.26
C PRO A 70 2.54 -13.28 -1.78
N GLU A 71 2.06 -14.32 -1.09
CA GLU A 71 2.41 -14.58 0.32
C GLU A 71 3.92 -14.73 0.53
N LYS A 72 4.59 -15.47 -0.34
CA LYS A 72 6.03 -15.74 -0.27
C LYS A 72 6.82 -14.47 -0.54
N THR A 73 6.38 -13.70 -1.54
CA THR A 73 6.98 -12.42 -1.92
C THR A 73 6.88 -11.42 -0.77
N ILE A 74 5.69 -11.23 -0.20
CA ILE A 74 5.46 -10.30 0.91
C ILE A 74 6.21 -10.76 2.17
N LYS A 75 6.22 -12.05 2.50
CA LYS A 75 7.02 -12.56 3.63
C LYS A 75 8.51 -12.31 3.45
N LYS A 76 9.05 -12.47 2.23
CA LYS A 76 10.46 -12.15 1.97
C LYS A 76 10.73 -10.67 2.19
N TYR A 77 9.90 -9.81 1.62
CA TYR A 77 9.96 -8.36 1.82
C TYR A 77 9.99 -7.98 3.30
N LEU A 78 8.99 -8.43 4.07
CA LEU A 78 8.87 -8.14 5.50
C LEU A 78 10.11 -8.57 6.30
N ASN A 79 10.68 -9.74 5.98
CA ASN A 79 11.91 -10.20 6.65
C ASN A 79 13.14 -9.33 6.34
N GLU A 80 13.21 -8.72 5.15
CA GLU A 80 14.32 -7.84 4.77
C GLU A 80 14.19 -6.43 5.36
N ILE A 81 12.96 -5.92 5.48
CA ILE A 81 12.69 -4.59 6.04
C ILE A 81 12.54 -4.57 7.56
N LYS A 82 12.53 -5.74 8.21
CA LYS A 82 12.49 -5.90 9.69
C LYS A 82 13.68 -5.26 10.42
N THR A 83 14.73 -4.88 9.71
CA THR A 83 15.86 -4.16 10.32
C THR A 83 15.92 -2.74 9.75
N PRO A 84 15.70 -1.69 10.57
CA PRO A 84 15.50 -0.31 10.10
C PRO A 84 16.63 0.22 9.20
N MET A 85 17.89 -0.15 9.50
CA MET A 85 19.07 0.34 8.77
C MET A 85 19.14 -0.08 7.29
N LYS A 86 18.32 -1.05 6.83
CA LYS A 86 18.32 -1.53 5.44
C LYS A 86 17.09 -1.11 4.63
N ASN A 87 16.11 -0.49 5.28
CA ASN A 87 14.77 -0.34 4.71
C ASN A 87 14.73 0.69 3.56
N ASP A 88 15.33 1.86 3.77
CA ASP A 88 15.21 3.01 2.86
C ASP A 88 15.78 2.77 1.46
N SER A 89 16.99 2.21 1.37
CA SER A 89 17.66 1.94 0.09
C SER A 89 16.97 0.82 -0.68
N LEU A 90 16.51 -0.21 0.02
CA LEU A 90 15.80 -1.35 -0.57
C LEU A 90 14.47 -0.89 -1.19
N ILE A 91 13.68 -0.09 -0.46
CA ILE A 91 12.40 0.42 -0.97
C ILE A 91 12.60 1.28 -2.22
N LEU A 92 13.61 2.14 -2.25
CA LEU A 92 13.94 2.93 -3.44
C LEU A 92 14.32 2.08 -4.66
N GLU A 93 15.02 0.97 -4.43
CA GLU A 93 15.42 0.02 -5.46
C GLU A 93 14.23 -0.77 -6.02
N ILE A 94 13.33 -1.20 -5.12
CA ILE A 94 12.11 -1.92 -5.47
C ILE A 94 11.13 -1.02 -6.24
N ALA A 95 10.93 0.22 -5.77
CA ALA A 95 9.84 1.07 -6.21
C ALA A 95 9.98 1.52 -7.67
N SER A 96 9.01 1.11 -8.50
CA SER A 96 8.94 1.52 -9.90
C SER A 96 8.48 2.99 -10.07
N PRO A 97 8.72 3.60 -11.25
CA PRO A 97 8.16 4.92 -11.56
C PRO A 97 6.64 4.99 -11.39
N LYS A 98 5.93 3.88 -11.68
CA LYS A 98 4.48 3.77 -11.51
C LYS A 98 4.08 3.86 -10.04
N SER A 99 4.79 3.19 -9.14
CA SER A 99 4.54 3.28 -7.70
C SER A 99 4.74 4.71 -7.19
N LYS A 100 5.80 5.39 -7.63
CA LYS A 100 6.05 6.81 -7.28
C LYS A 100 4.93 7.74 -7.78
N GLU A 101 4.45 7.54 -9.00
CA GLU A 101 3.32 8.30 -9.55
C GLU A 101 2.02 8.07 -8.76
N LEU A 102 1.74 6.82 -8.39
CA LEU A 102 0.56 6.47 -7.60
C LEU A 102 0.63 7.07 -6.19
N LEU A 103 1.81 7.05 -5.56
CA LEU A 103 2.06 7.70 -4.27
C LEU A 103 1.73 9.19 -4.33
N GLN A 104 2.26 9.91 -5.31
CA GLN A 104 1.98 11.34 -5.49
C GLN A 104 0.49 11.63 -5.66
N LYS A 105 -0.21 10.83 -6.48
CA LYS A 105 -1.68 10.95 -6.64
C LYS A 105 -2.44 10.70 -5.35
N SER A 106 -1.94 9.78 -4.52
CA SER A 106 -2.59 9.39 -3.27
C SER A 106 -2.60 10.50 -2.24
N PHE A 107 -1.60 11.39 -2.21
CA PHE A 107 -1.57 12.52 -1.27
C PHE A 107 -2.67 13.54 -1.50
N THR A 108 -3.29 13.55 -2.68
CA THR A 108 -4.46 14.39 -2.97
C THR A 108 -5.77 13.63 -2.79
N ILE A 109 -5.84 12.38 -3.26
CA ILE A 109 -7.11 11.63 -3.31
C ILE A 109 -7.40 10.92 -1.97
N LEU A 110 -6.37 10.53 -1.23
CA LEU A 110 -6.46 9.77 0.02
C LEU A 110 -6.05 10.59 1.26
N SER A 111 -5.85 11.92 1.13
CA SER A 111 -5.29 12.78 2.19
C SER A 111 -6.02 12.62 3.51
N ASP A 112 -7.35 12.69 3.50
CA ASP A 112 -8.12 12.84 4.73
C ASP A 112 -8.45 11.49 5.39
N ASP A 113 -8.40 10.40 4.63
CA ASP A 113 -8.81 9.08 5.09
C ASP A 113 -7.63 8.13 5.36
N VAL A 114 -6.47 8.37 4.73
CA VAL A 114 -5.32 7.45 4.76
C VAL A 114 -4.06 8.12 5.26
N TRP A 115 -3.78 9.35 4.83
CA TRP A 115 -2.51 10.01 5.13
C TRP A 115 -2.65 11.01 6.29
N THR A 116 -1.56 11.20 7.02
CA THR A 116 -1.32 12.37 7.85
C THR A 116 0.14 12.74 7.71
N THR A 117 0.51 13.93 8.16
CA THR A 117 1.91 14.37 8.11
C THR A 117 2.62 14.08 9.43
N TYR A 118 3.93 13.91 9.36
CA TYR A 118 4.76 13.77 10.57
C TYR A 118 4.57 14.95 11.53
N GLN A 119 4.34 16.15 11.03
CA GLN A 119 4.05 17.31 11.87
C GLN A 119 2.68 17.23 12.56
N GLU A 120 1.65 16.73 11.89
CA GLU A 120 0.32 16.59 12.51
C GLU A 120 0.32 15.56 13.63
N GLU A 121 1.00 14.44 13.42
CA GLU A 121 1.06 13.33 14.38
C GLU A 121 2.02 13.61 15.55
N TYR A 122 3.21 14.18 15.27
CA TYR A 122 4.28 14.34 16.27
C TYR A 122 4.57 15.80 16.65
N GLY A 123 4.03 16.78 15.93
CA GLY A 123 4.37 18.19 16.12
C GLY A 123 3.90 18.82 17.44
N ASN A 124 2.98 18.15 18.15
CA ASN A 124 2.45 18.58 19.44
C ASN A 124 2.93 17.69 20.62
N MET A 125 3.98 16.87 20.44
CA MET A 125 4.53 16.00 21.49
C MET A 125 5.30 16.79 22.58
N GLN A 126 4.60 17.69 23.28
CA GLN A 126 5.11 18.29 24.51
C GLN A 126 4.96 17.37 25.74
N ASP A 127 4.23 16.25 25.63
CA ASP A 127 3.79 15.45 26.79
C ASP A 127 4.18 13.94 26.78
N ASN A 128 5.21 13.50 26.05
CA ASN A 128 5.60 12.08 26.04
C ASN A 128 6.75 11.73 27.00
N ILE A 129 6.56 10.61 27.71
CA ILE A 129 7.52 9.97 28.61
C ILE A 129 8.64 9.35 27.77
N TYR A 130 9.85 9.91 27.87
CA TYR A 130 11.04 9.36 27.24
C TYR A 130 11.44 8.04 27.93
N ILE A 131 11.40 6.93 27.19
CA ILE A 131 12.07 5.70 27.61
C ILE A 131 13.55 5.91 27.30
N LEU A 132 14.34 6.25 28.33
CA LEU A 132 15.78 6.44 28.20
C LEU A 132 16.44 5.07 28.05
N GLU A 133 17.12 4.85 26.93
CA GLU A 133 18.10 3.76 26.84
C GLU A 133 19.34 4.13 27.68
N GLU A 134 20.05 3.11 28.18
CA GLU A 134 21.22 3.31 29.01
C GLU A 134 22.34 3.99 28.21
N GLY A 135 22.51 5.30 28.38
CA GLY A 135 23.53 6.11 27.69
C GLY A 135 22.99 7.36 26.99
N ASP A 136 21.67 7.47 26.79
CA ASP A 136 21.07 8.65 26.17
C ASP A 136 20.85 9.77 27.19
N THR A 137 21.18 11.01 26.81
CA THR A 137 20.76 12.18 27.58
C THR A 137 19.43 12.70 27.05
N LEU A 138 18.60 13.22 27.94
CA LEU A 138 17.32 13.83 27.59
C LEU A 138 17.50 14.94 26.53
N GLU A 139 18.57 15.73 26.63
CA GLU A 139 18.89 16.77 25.65
C GLU A 139 19.25 16.20 24.27
N ALA A 140 19.89 15.03 24.20
CA ALA A 140 20.22 14.39 22.93
C ALA A 140 18.96 13.90 22.22
N ILE A 141 18.03 13.30 22.97
CA ILE A 141 16.74 12.81 22.44
C ILE A 141 15.87 13.98 21.95
N ILE A 142 15.73 15.04 22.76
CA ILE A 142 14.96 16.24 22.36
C ILE A 142 15.55 16.87 21.10
N LYS A 143 16.88 16.91 20.99
CA LYS A 143 17.56 17.46 19.81
C LYS A 143 17.32 16.60 18.57
N ASP A 144 17.45 15.29 18.68
CA ASP A 144 17.21 14.35 17.57
C ASP A 144 15.76 14.44 17.08
N GLU A 145 14.79 14.51 18.00
CA GLU A 145 13.37 14.66 17.68
C GLU A 145 13.08 15.99 16.97
N GLN A 146 13.65 17.11 17.44
CA GLN A 146 13.52 18.40 16.76
C GLN A 146 14.16 18.38 15.37
N GLU A 147 15.27 17.67 15.18
CA GLU A 147 15.91 17.48 13.89
C GLU A 147 15.04 16.61 12.97
N ALA A 148 14.42 15.55 13.49
CA ALA A 148 13.45 14.73 12.77
C ALA A 148 12.22 15.55 12.34
N LEU A 149 11.62 16.33 13.24
CA LEU A 149 10.51 17.24 12.92
C LEU A 149 10.88 18.22 11.80
N LYS A 150 12.07 18.82 11.86
CA LYS A 150 12.55 19.72 10.78
C LYS A 150 12.72 18.99 9.46
N ARG A 151 13.28 17.78 9.49
CA ARG A 151 13.63 16.98 8.31
C ARG A 151 12.40 16.36 7.65
N TYR A 152 11.40 15.98 8.44
CA TYR A 152 10.32 15.11 8.01
C TYR A 152 8.92 15.72 8.17
N LYS A 153 8.77 16.97 8.61
CA LYS A 153 7.46 17.61 8.86
C LYS A 153 6.37 17.36 7.80
N ASN A 154 6.75 17.38 6.52
CA ASN A 154 5.82 17.24 5.39
C ASN A 154 5.78 15.82 4.81
N LYS A 155 6.43 14.84 5.45
CA LYS A 155 6.40 13.45 5.04
C LYS A 155 5.12 12.81 5.52
N HIS A 156 4.53 12.01 4.65
CA HIS A 156 3.25 11.37 4.88
C HIS A 156 3.44 10.00 5.54
N LEU A 157 2.60 9.75 6.54
CA LEU A 157 2.47 8.48 7.23
C LEU A 157 1.02 8.01 7.22
N VAL A 158 0.82 6.71 7.39
CA VAL A 158 -0.53 6.15 7.44
C VAL A 158 -1.18 6.58 8.74
N ARG A 159 -2.39 7.15 8.67
CA ARG A 159 -3.16 7.54 9.83
C ARG A 159 -3.68 6.30 10.55
N THR A 160 -3.04 5.92 11.66
CA THR A 160 -3.35 4.69 12.41
C THR A 160 -4.60 4.81 13.28
N ASN A 161 -4.96 6.03 13.71
CA ASN A 161 -6.20 6.37 14.42
C ASN A 161 -7.30 6.91 13.47
N GLY A 162 -7.25 6.50 12.20
CA GLY A 162 -8.12 7.01 11.15
C GLY A 162 -9.17 6.01 10.67
N LYS A 163 -10.13 6.55 9.90
CA LYS A 163 -11.25 5.80 9.31
C LYS A 163 -10.83 4.56 8.52
N LEU A 164 -9.65 4.58 7.88
CA LEU A 164 -9.15 3.41 7.15
C LEU A 164 -8.84 2.24 8.09
N VAL A 165 -8.12 2.48 9.19
CA VAL A 165 -7.74 1.42 10.14
C VAL A 165 -8.95 0.96 10.94
N ASP A 166 -9.85 1.87 11.33
CA ASP A 166 -11.16 1.53 11.90
C ASP A 166 -11.93 0.57 10.98
N CYS A 167 -11.92 0.86 9.68
CA CYS A 167 -12.53 0.00 8.69
C CYS A 167 -11.85 -1.38 8.64
N PHE A 168 -10.52 -1.43 8.56
CA PHE A 168 -9.78 -2.70 8.55
C PHE A 168 -10.09 -3.57 9.77
N TYR A 169 -10.15 -2.95 10.95
CA TYR A 169 -10.56 -3.60 12.19
C TYR A 169 -12.00 -4.16 12.08
N SER A 170 -12.96 -3.37 11.58
CA SER A 170 -14.36 -3.77 11.48
C SER A 170 -14.64 -4.88 10.44
N LYS A 171 -13.83 -4.95 9.38
CA LYS A 171 -14.02 -5.89 8.26
C LYS A 171 -13.28 -7.20 8.45
N THR A 172 -12.21 -7.17 9.22
CA THR A 172 -11.43 -8.35 9.56
C THR A 172 -12.25 -9.30 10.44
N SER A 173 -12.33 -10.57 10.06
CA SER A 173 -12.92 -11.63 10.87
C SER A 173 -11.89 -12.40 11.73
N ASP A 174 -10.60 -12.27 11.43
CA ASP A 174 -9.51 -12.91 12.17
C ASP A 174 -9.16 -12.12 13.44
N GLU A 175 -9.27 -12.76 14.60
CA GLU A 175 -9.02 -12.11 15.90
C GLU A 175 -7.55 -11.67 16.06
N SER A 176 -6.59 -12.35 15.41
CA SER A 176 -5.17 -11.95 15.47
C SER A 176 -4.95 -10.66 14.68
N SER A 177 -5.55 -10.56 13.49
CA SER A 177 -5.53 -9.34 12.69
C SER A 177 -6.29 -8.20 13.36
N LYS A 178 -7.42 -8.47 14.04
CA LYS A 178 -8.11 -7.45 14.85
C LYS A 178 -7.24 -6.92 15.98
N GLU A 179 -6.53 -7.81 16.68
CA GLU A 179 -5.61 -7.41 17.74
C GLU A 179 -4.51 -6.50 17.20
N LEU A 180 -3.92 -6.83 16.04
CA LEU A 180 -2.94 -5.96 15.39
C LEU A 180 -3.51 -4.58 15.07
N PHE A 181 -4.68 -4.49 14.45
CA PHE A 181 -5.31 -3.19 14.15
C PHE A 181 -5.68 -2.42 15.41
N ARG A 182 -6.14 -3.11 16.47
CA ARG A 182 -6.39 -2.48 17.77
C ARG A 182 -5.13 -1.87 18.35
N LEU A 183 -4.01 -2.60 18.34
CA LEU A 183 -2.74 -2.07 18.81
C LEU A 183 -2.33 -0.81 18.03
N LEU A 184 -2.48 -0.83 16.69
CA LEU A 184 -2.21 0.32 15.83
C LEU A 184 -3.08 1.53 16.19
N MET A 185 -4.38 1.32 16.43
CA MET A 185 -5.31 2.39 16.82
C MET A 185 -4.98 2.95 18.21
N ASP A 186 -4.69 2.10 19.19
CA ASP A 186 -4.49 2.48 20.59
C ASP A 186 -3.12 3.12 20.86
N SER A 187 -2.08 2.62 20.18
CA SER A 187 -0.69 3.02 20.45
C SER A 187 -0.18 4.08 19.48
N GLY A 188 -0.90 4.34 18.39
CA GLY A 188 -0.46 5.25 17.33
C GLY A 188 0.85 4.78 16.69
N ALA A 189 1.92 5.51 16.97
CA ALA A 189 3.27 5.30 16.47
C ALA A 189 3.94 4.03 17.03
N ILE A 190 3.67 2.87 16.43
CA ILE A 190 4.38 1.63 16.77
C ILE A 190 5.63 1.50 15.89
N SER A 191 6.75 1.05 16.49
CA SER A 191 7.96 0.72 15.73
C SER A 191 7.67 -0.30 14.61
N PRO A 192 8.16 -0.06 13.38
CA PRO A 192 7.99 -0.99 12.25
C PRO A 192 8.34 -2.44 12.59
N ASP A 193 9.37 -2.67 13.41
CA ASP A 193 9.82 -4.01 13.78
C ASP A 193 8.75 -4.78 14.58
N ILE A 194 8.06 -4.09 15.49
CA ILE A 194 6.96 -4.68 16.28
C ILE A 194 5.80 -5.03 15.35
N ILE A 195 5.44 -4.12 14.44
CA ILE A 195 4.35 -4.34 13.48
C ILE A 195 4.67 -5.50 12.54
N ILE A 196 5.88 -5.53 11.96
CA ILE A 196 6.33 -6.60 11.07
C ILE A 196 6.31 -7.96 11.78
N ASN A 197 6.82 -8.02 13.02
CA ASN A 197 6.77 -9.25 13.81
C ASN A 197 5.32 -9.68 14.11
N GLY A 198 4.46 -8.73 14.44
CA GLY A 198 3.02 -8.96 14.62
C GLY A 198 2.41 -9.58 13.37
N ILE A 199 2.62 -8.96 12.20
CA ILE A 199 2.14 -9.44 10.90
C ILE A 199 2.67 -10.85 10.58
N LEU A 200 3.97 -11.09 10.77
CA LEU A 200 4.59 -12.40 10.50
C LEU A 200 4.11 -13.49 11.45
N SER A 201 3.63 -13.13 12.64
CA SER A 201 3.07 -14.05 13.64
C SER A 201 1.58 -14.36 13.47
N LEU A 202 0.89 -13.68 12.54
CA LEU A 202 -0.53 -13.89 12.29
C LEU A 202 -0.81 -15.36 11.92
N LYS A 203 -1.88 -15.91 12.49
CA LYS A 203 -2.35 -17.28 12.17
C LYS A 203 -2.93 -17.36 10.76
N THR A 204 -3.57 -16.28 10.30
CA THR A 204 -4.04 -16.17 8.93
C THR A 204 -2.88 -15.93 7.97
N LYS A 205 -3.01 -16.42 6.74
CA LYS A 205 -2.04 -16.11 5.68
C LYS A 205 -2.14 -14.64 5.34
N ILE A 206 -1.00 -13.95 5.24
CA ILE A 206 -0.93 -12.54 4.83
C ILE A 206 -1.69 -12.33 3.53
N SER A 207 -1.55 -13.23 2.55
CA SER A 207 -2.22 -13.13 1.26
C SER A 207 -3.74 -13.34 1.30
N ASN A 208 -4.27 -13.80 2.42
CA ASN A 208 -5.70 -14.05 2.59
C ASN A 208 -6.41 -12.89 3.29
N SER A 209 -5.67 -11.96 3.90
CA SER A 209 -6.23 -10.76 4.53
C SER A 209 -5.82 -9.54 3.72
N LYS A 210 -6.77 -9.06 2.93
CA LYS A 210 -6.56 -7.93 2.02
C LYS A 210 -6.36 -6.61 2.77
N GLU A 211 -6.88 -6.52 4.00
CA GLU A 211 -6.67 -5.41 4.93
C GLU A 211 -5.20 -5.36 5.37
N ILE A 212 -4.62 -6.52 5.71
CA ILE A 212 -3.21 -6.62 6.08
C ILE A 212 -2.31 -6.32 4.89
N GLU A 213 -2.62 -6.83 3.69
CA GLU A 213 -1.89 -6.48 2.47
C GLU A 213 -1.93 -4.97 2.18
N ALA A 214 -3.11 -4.36 2.32
CA ALA A 214 -3.28 -2.93 2.12
C ALA A 214 -2.46 -2.12 3.12
N TYR A 215 -2.47 -2.52 4.40
CA TYR A 215 -1.67 -1.89 5.43
C TYR A 215 -0.17 -2.03 5.15
N ILE A 216 0.33 -3.23 4.80
CA ILE A 216 1.74 -3.44 4.43
C ILE A 216 2.14 -2.54 3.26
N ALA A 217 1.31 -2.47 2.21
CA ALA A 217 1.61 -1.63 1.06
C ALA A 217 1.69 -0.15 1.44
N LEU A 218 0.72 0.35 2.19
CA LEU A 218 0.63 1.76 2.55
C LEU A 218 1.72 2.18 3.55
N ASP A 219 1.82 1.46 4.66
CA ASP A 219 2.66 1.85 5.79
C ASP A 219 4.10 1.37 5.63
N LEU A 220 4.29 0.12 5.22
CA LEU A 220 5.63 -0.48 5.21
C LEU A 220 6.35 -0.32 3.88
N PHE A 221 5.68 0.17 2.83
CA PHE A 221 6.29 0.42 1.52
C PHE A 221 6.14 1.86 1.06
N TYR A 222 4.90 2.39 0.96
CA TYR A 222 4.64 3.71 0.41
C TYR A 222 5.03 4.87 1.33
N SER A 223 4.77 4.76 2.64
CA SER A 223 5.19 5.81 3.58
C SER A 223 6.73 5.97 3.57
N PRO A 224 7.55 4.92 3.80
CA PRO A 224 9.00 5.05 3.68
C PRO A 224 9.48 5.53 2.31
N LEU A 225 8.79 5.15 1.22
CA LEU A 225 9.12 5.67 -0.10
C LEU A 225 9.00 7.19 -0.15
N ASP A 226 7.97 7.80 0.47
CA ASP A 226 7.88 9.26 0.58
C ASP A 226 9.08 9.85 1.31
N PHE A 227 9.47 9.30 2.48
CA PHE A 227 10.63 9.77 3.25
C PHE A 227 11.91 9.87 2.43
N ASN A 228 12.04 9.01 1.42
CA ASN A 228 13.23 8.84 0.60
C ASN A 228 13.17 9.48 -0.80
N LEU A 229 12.02 10.00 -1.22
CA LEU A 229 11.91 10.83 -2.42
C LEU A 229 12.43 12.25 -2.08
N LYS A 230 13.64 12.55 -2.58
CA LYS A 230 14.21 13.90 -2.68
C LYS A 230 14.26 14.33 -4.14
#